data_AF-A0AAE6F8P0-F1
#
_entry.id   AF-A0AAE6F8P0-F1
#
_cell.length_a   1.000
_cell.length_b   1.000
_cell.length_c   1.000
_cell.angle_alpha   90.00
_cell.angle_beta   90.00
_cell.angle_gamma   90.00
#
_symmetry.space_group_name_H-M   'P 1'
#
loop_
_entity.id
_entity.type
_entity.pdbx_description
1 polymer ?
#
loop_
_entity_poly.entity_id
_entity_poly.type
_entity_poly.pdbx_seq_one_letter_code
_entity_poly.pdbx_strand_id
1 'polypeptide(L)'
;MPKNLFRNEHIKVYVTEDEKNLIRKNMNASSLRTLTNYVRLMALNGRVIKIDFETLKDSLSETGKYVYELNKIGNNINQISHKLNQTDIVEKEDIEYLVSEFEKMKANYLKAQQILLKEINKLTRTE
;
A
#
# COMPACT_ATOMS: atom_id res chain seq x y z
N MET A 1 -28.34 48.24 0.90
CA MET A 1 -27.02 48.22 0.24
C MET A 1 -26.47 46.80 0.31
N PRO A 2 -25.90 46.25 -0.78
CA PRO A 2 -25.26 44.95 -0.71
C PRO A 2 -24.10 45.00 0.29
N LYS A 3 -24.01 43.99 1.15
CA LYS A 3 -23.04 43.91 2.23
C LYS A 3 -21.64 43.79 1.60
N ASN A 4 -20.76 44.77 1.79
CA ASN A 4 -19.40 44.71 1.28
C ASN A 4 -18.58 43.74 2.15
N LEU A 5 -18.38 42.52 1.66
CA LEU A 5 -17.65 41.46 2.36
C LEU A 5 -16.20 41.44 1.88
N PHE A 6 -15.25 41.30 2.81
CA PHE A 6 -13.83 41.08 2.47
C PHE A 6 -13.62 39.83 1.58
N ARG A 7 -14.51 38.82 1.70
CA ARG A 7 -14.57 37.65 0.83
C ARG A 7 -15.93 37.62 0.15
N ASN A 8 -16.01 38.20 -1.05
CA ASN A 8 -17.22 38.38 -1.84
C ASN A 8 -17.35 37.38 -3.01
N GLU A 9 -16.28 36.71 -3.40
CA GLU A 9 -16.30 35.68 -4.45
C GLU A 9 -16.96 34.38 -3.97
N HIS A 10 -17.88 33.84 -4.78
CA HIS A 10 -18.66 32.64 -4.44
C HIS A 10 -18.20 31.42 -5.24
N ILE A 11 -17.96 30.30 -4.54
CA ILE A 11 -17.61 29.00 -5.13
C ILE A 11 -18.74 28.01 -4.80
N LYS A 12 -19.32 27.38 -5.83
CA LYS A 12 -20.34 26.33 -5.69
C LYS A 12 -19.72 24.97 -5.97
N VAL A 13 -19.93 24.00 -5.07
CA VAL A 13 -19.47 22.62 -5.21
C VAL A 13 -20.67 21.69 -5.05
N TYR A 14 -20.84 20.77 -6.00
CA TYR A 14 -21.84 19.71 -5.92
C TYR A 14 -21.21 18.50 -5.20
N VAL A 15 -21.96 17.93 -4.25
CA VAL A 15 -21.56 16.76 -3.46
C VAL A 15 -22.76 15.85 -3.28
N THR A 16 -22.51 14.57 -3.12
CA THR A 16 -23.48 13.56 -2.67
C THR A 16 -23.81 13.76 -1.19
N GLU A 17 -24.85 13.08 -0.70
CA GLU A 17 -25.23 13.10 0.71
C GLU A 17 -24.13 12.54 1.62
N ASP A 18 -23.51 11.43 1.20
CA ASP A 18 -22.41 10.79 1.93
C ASP A 18 -21.17 11.68 2.01
N GLU A 19 -20.78 12.32 0.90
CA GLU A 19 -19.67 13.27 0.88
C GLU A 19 -19.94 14.46 1.80
N LYS A 20 -21.17 15.00 1.80
CA LYS A 20 -21.56 16.10 2.70
C LYS A 20 -21.47 15.68 4.17
N ASN A 21 -21.89 14.47 4.50
CA ASN A 21 -21.82 13.92 5.85
C ASN A 21 -20.36 13.74 6.29
N LEU A 22 -19.51 13.20 5.41
CA LEU A 22 -18.09 13.01 5.65
C LEU A 22 -17.36 14.35 5.86
N ILE A 23 -17.63 15.35 5.01
CA ILE A 23 -17.06 16.70 5.15
C ILE A 23 -17.40 17.29 6.52
N ARG A 24 -18.66 17.14 6.98
CA ARG A 24 -19.07 17.62 8.31
C ARG A 24 -18.39 16.87 9.44
N LYS A 25 -18.25 15.55 9.33
CA LYS A 25 -17.53 14.74 10.33
C LYS A 25 -16.07 15.17 10.44
N ASN A 26 -15.39 15.37 9.31
CA ASN A 26 -14.00 15.82 9.27
C ASN A 26 -13.86 17.26 9.81
N MET A 27 -14.82 18.14 9.52
CA MET A 27 -14.88 19.48 10.12
C MET A 27 -14.95 19.40 11.64
N ASN A 28 -15.86 18.58 12.18
CA ASN A 28 -16.03 18.43 13.63
C ASN A 28 -14.75 17.92 14.30
N ALA A 29 -14.00 17.04 13.63
CA ALA A 29 -12.69 16.56 14.11
C ALA A 29 -11.60 17.64 14.07
N SER A 30 -11.66 18.58 13.11
CA SER A 30 -10.67 19.65 12.94
C SER A 30 -10.81 20.83 13.92
N SER A 31 -11.79 20.80 14.84
CA SER A 31 -12.13 21.92 15.74
C SER A 31 -12.54 23.23 15.05
N LEU A 32 -12.83 23.21 13.74
CA LEU A 32 -13.28 24.39 13.00
C LEU A 32 -14.79 24.59 13.14
N ARG A 33 -15.18 25.83 13.43
CA ARG A 33 -16.57 26.18 13.81
C ARG A 33 -17.54 26.33 12.64
N THR A 34 -17.04 26.57 11.42
CA THR A 34 -17.90 26.81 10.25
C THR A 34 -17.43 26.02 9.05
N LEU A 35 -18.40 25.49 8.30
CA LEU A 35 -18.15 24.71 7.09
C LEU A 35 -17.39 25.53 6.04
N THR A 36 -17.73 26.82 5.91
CA THR A 36 -17.04 27.74 4.99
C THR A 36 -15.55 27.89 5.34
N ASN A 37 -15.20 28.00 6.63
CA ASN A 37 -13.80 28.09 7.02
C ASN A 37 -13.07 26.75 6.83
N TYR A 38 -13.73 25.63 7.16
CA TYR A 38 -13.17 24.29 6.93
C TYR A 38 -12.87 24.05 5.46
N VAL A 39 -13.87 24.19 4.59
CA VAL A 39 -13.71 23.97 3.14
C VAL A 39 -12.67 24.92 2.56
N ARG A 40 -12.66 26.21 2.95
CA ARG A 40 -11.67 27.17 2.46
C ARG A 40 -10.25 26.81 2.92
N LEU A 41 -10.04 26.45 4.18
CA LEU A 41 -8.72 26.05 4.68
C LEU A 41 -8.24 24.77 4.03
N MET A 42 -9.13 23.79 3.81
CA MET A 42 -8.78 22.56 3.09
C MET A 42 -8.49 22.83 1.61
N ALA A 43 -9.21 23.75 0.95
CA ALA A 43 -8.95 24.10 -0.45
C ALA A 43 -7.65 24.92 -0.63
N LEU A 44 -7.26 25.70 0.37
CA LEU A 44 -6.03 26.53 0.33
C LEU A 44 -4.79 25.76 0.80
N ASN A 45 -4.92 24.98 1.87
CA ASN A 45 -3.80 24.36 2.58
C ASN A 45 -3.81 22.83 2.53
N GLY A 46 -4.95 22.23 2.14
CA GLY A 46 -5.06 20.79 2.01
C GLY A 46 -4.15 20.30 0.89
N ARG A 47 -3.42 19.21 1.15
CA ARG A 47 -2.60 18.59 0.12
C ARG A 47 -3.44 17.59 -0.65
N VAL A 48 -3.50 17.77 -1.97
CA VAL A 48 -4.07 16.76 -2.86
C VAL A 48 -2.95 15.78 -3.19
N ILE A 49 -2.96 14.62 -2.55
CA ILE A 49 -2.02 13.54 -2.88
C ILE A 49 -2.61 12.78 -4.07
N LYS A 50 -2.11 13.07 -5.27
CA LYS A 50 -2.35 12.20 -6.42
C LYS A 50 -1.47 10.97 -6.28
N ILE A 51 -2.05 9.87 -5.79
CA ILE A 51 -1.38 8.58 -5.79
C ILE A 51 -1.37 8.06 -7.23
N ASP A 52 -0.22 8.15 -7.88
CA ASP A 52 -0.01 7.51 -9.17
C ASP A 52 0.25 6.02 -8.95
N PHE A 53 -0.75 5.19 -9.27
CA PHE A 53 -0.65 3.75 -9.13
C PHE A 53 0.17 3.09 -10.25
N GLU A 54 0.58 3.82 -11.27
CA GLU A 54 1.36 3.28 -12.39
C GLU A 54 2.77 2.85 -11.92
N THR A 55 3.42 3.69 -11.11
CA THR A 55 4.69 3.35 -10.44
C THR A 55 4.57 2.19 -9.45
N LEU A 56 3.41 2.07 -8.78
CA LEU A 56 3.13 0.93 -7.91
C LEU A 56 2.99 -0.36 -8.74
N LYS A 57 2.28 -0.30 -9.87
CA LYS A 57 2.08 -1.45 -10.77
C LYS A 57 3.40 -1.99 -11.33
N ASP A 58 4.31 -1.11 -11.73
CA ASP A 58 5.64 -1.50 -12.22
C ASP A 58 6.49 -2.13 -11.11
N SER A 59 6.47 -1.55 -9.92
CA SER A 59 7.17 -2.09 -8.74
C SER A 59 6.57 -3.42 -8.27
N LEU A 60 5.25 -3.58 -8.40
CA LEU A 60 4.54 -4.82 -8.13
C LEU A 60 4.82 -5.91 -9.18
N SER A 61 5.07 -5.50 -10.43
CA SER A 61 5.48 -6.43 -11.49
C SER A 61 6.85 -7.06 -11.17
N GLU A 62 7.75 -6.33 -10.52
CA GLU A 62 9.01 -6.89 -10.03
C GLU A 62 8.79 -7.90 -8.90
N THR A 63 7.73 -7.74 -8.11
CA THR A 63 7.33 -8.72 -7.09
C THR A 63 6.80 -10.02 -7.71
N GLY A 64 6.32 -9.98 -8.95
CA GLY A 64 5.97 -11.19 -9.72
C GLY A 64 7.13 -12.17 -9.88
N LYS A 65 8.39 -11.68 -9.92
CA LYS A 65 9.58 -12.55 -9.92
C LYS A 65 9.71 -13.32 -8.61
N TYR A 66 9.44 -12.70 -7.46
CA TYR A 66 9.49 -13.40 -6.18
C TYR A 66 8.37 -14.43 -6.03
N VAL A 67 7.17 -14.15 -6.55
CA VAL A 67 6.08 -15.15 -6.60
C VAL A 67 6.49 -16.37 -7.41
N TYR A 68 7.14 -16.16 -8.56
CA TYR A 68 7.66 -17.26 -9.38
C TYR A 68 8.73 -18.08 -8.65
N GLU A 69 9.69 -17.43 -7.99
CA GLU A 69 10.73 -18.10 -7.20
C GLU A 69 10.15 -18.84 -5.99
N LEU A 70 9.14 -18.29 -5.31
CA LEU A 70 8.42 -18.96 -4.23
C LEU A 70 7.71 -20.23 -4.72
N ASN A 71 7.09 -20.20 -5.90
CA ASN A 71 6.49 -21.39 -6.49
C ASN A 71 7.53 -22.47 -6.79
N LYS A 72 8.72 -22.09 -7.28
CA LYS A 72 9.82 -23.04 -7.48
C LYS A 72 10.27 -23.67 -6.17
N ILE A 73 10.48 -22.86 -5.13
CA ILE A 73 10.86 -23.34 -3.80
C ILE A 73 9.80 -24.31 -3.25
N GLY A 74 8.51 -23.97 -3.37
CA GLY A 74 7.41 -24.84 -2.97
C GLY A 74 7.41 -26.18 -3.72
N ASN A 75 7.67 -26.17 -5.03
CA ASN A 75 7.81 -27.39 -5.83
C ASN A 75 8.99 -28.26 -5.37
N ASN A 76 10.13 -27.64 -5.05
CA ASN A 76 11.32 -28.34 -4.57
C ASN A 76 11.07 -28.99 -3.20
N ILE A 77 10.42 -28.28 -2.28
CA ILE A 77 10.02 -28.83 -0.96
C ILE A 77 9.05 -30.00 -1.14
N ASN A 78 8.05 -29.86 -2.02
CA ASN A 78 7.09 -30.94 -2.30
C ASN A 78 7.76 -32.20 -2.86
N GLN A 79 8.79 -32.08 -3.69
CA GLN A 79 9.54 -33.23 -4.21
C GLN A 79 10.20 -34.02 -3.07
N ILE A 80 10.77 -33.32 -2.09
CA ILE A 80 11.39 -33.95 -0.91
C ILE A 80 10.32 -34.62 -0.07
N SER A 81 9.18 -33.96 0.17
CA SER A 81 8.06 -34.59 0.87
C SER A 81 7.55 -35.86 0.18
N HIS A 82 7.47 -35.85 -1.16
CA HIS A 82 7.11 -37.05 -1.92
C HIS A 82 8.16 -38.15 -1.83
N LYS A 83 9.45 -37.82 -1.91
CA LYS A 83 10.56 -38.78 -1.70
C LYS A 83 10.44 -39.42 -0.32
N LEU A 84 10.30 -38.61 0.73
CA LEU A 84 10.14 -39.08 2.11
C LEU A 84 8.93 -39.99 2.29
N ASN A 85 7.77 -39.61 1.74
CA ASN A 85 6.57 -40.44 1.83
C ASN A 85 6.70 -41.78 1.09
N GLN A 86 7.63 -41.92 0.14
CA GLN A 86 7.88 -43.15 -0.62
C GLN A 86 8.96 -44.02 0.00
N THR A 87 10.03 -43.41 0.53
CA THR A 87 11.23 -44.14 0.99
C THR A 87 11.31 -44.27 2.50
N ASP A 88 10.60 -43.43 3.26
CA ASP A 88 10.70 -43.28 4.72
C ASP A 88 12.14 -43.00 5.22
N ILE A 89 13.01 -42.55 4.30
CA ILE A 89 14.44 -42.30 4.53
C ILE A 89 14.72 -40.83 4.26
N VAL A 90 15.27 -40.15 5.27
CA VAL A 90 15.78 -38.77 5.16
C VAL A 90 17.30 -38.83 5.00
N GLU A 91 17.81 -38.37 3.86
CA GLU A 91 19.25 -38.23 3.64
C GLU A 91 19.74 -36.87 4.15
N LYS A 92 21.02 -36.78 4.52
CA LYS A 92 21.62 -35.52 5.00
C LYS A 92 21.54 -34.44 3.92
N GLU A 93 21.71 -34.85 2.68
CA GLU A 93 21.61 -34.03 1.47
C GLU A 93 20.22 -33.42 1.30
N ASP A 94 19.15 -34.16 1.65
CA ASP A 94 17.77 -33.66 1.60
C ASP A 94 17.56 -32.54 2.64
N ILE A 95 18.14 -32.69 3.84
CA ILE A 95 18.09 -31.68 4.90
C ILE A 95 18.89 -30.44 4.48
N GLU A 96 20.11 -30.62 3.97
CA GLU A 96 20.94 -29.51 3.50
C GLU A 96 20.28 -28.74 2.35
N TYR A 97 19.62 -29.47 1.43
CA TYR A 97 18.87 -28.87 0.34
C TYR A 97 17.65 -28.09 0.84
N LEU A 98 16.86 -28.64 1.78
CA LEU A 98 15.74 -27.93 2.42
C LEU A 98 16.19 -26.63 3.10
N VAL A 99 17.29 -26.67 3.85
CA VAL A 99 17.86 -25.48 4.50
C VAL A 99 18.22 -24.43 3.44
N SER A 100 18.81 -24.85 2.32
CA SER A 100 19.17 -23.93 1.23
C SER A 100 17.95 -23.28 0.57
N GLU A 101 16.86 -24.03 0.37
CA GLU A 101 15.61 -23.52 -0.20
C GLU A 101 14.91 -22.56 0.77
N PHE A 102 14.97 -22.84 2.07
CA PHE A 102 14.45 -21.96 3.12
C PHE A 102 15.21 -20.62 3.19
N GLU A 103 16.53 -20.63 3.07
CA GLU A 103 17.33 -19.40 3.00
C GLU A 103 17.00 -18.57 1.75
N LYS A 104 16.80 -19.21 0.59
CA LYS A 104 16.33 -18.52 -0.63
C LYS A 104 14.96 -17.89 -0.43
N MET A 105 14.03 -18.62 0.20
CA MET A 105 12.69 -18.11 0.51
C MET A 105 12.75 -16.88 1.41
N LYS A 106 13.55 -16.94 2.47
CA LYS A 106 13.78 -15.82 3.40
C LYS A 106 14.37 -14.61 2.69
N ALA A 107 15.36 -14.81 1.82
CA ALA A 107 15.97 -13.73 1.05
C ALA A 107 14.95 -13.05 0.10
N ASN A 108 14.11 -13.84 -0.57
CA ASN A 108 13.07 -13.32 -1.45
C ASN A 108 12.00 -12.53 -0.67
N TYR A 109 11.59 -13.03 0.49
CA TYR A 109 10.65 -12.35 1.38
C TYR A 109 11.18 -10.97 1.82
N LEU A 110 12.45 -10.91 2.26
CA LEU A 110 13.08 -9.66 2.70
C LEU A 110 13.16 -8.62 1.57
N LYS A 111 13.50 -9.06 0.35
CA LYS A 111 13.54 -8.17 -0.83
C LYS A 111 12.17 -7.62 -1.18
N ALA A 112 11.14 -8.46 -1.16
CA ALA A 112 9.76 -8.03 -1.40
C ALA A 112 9.30 -7.00 -0.34
N GLN A 113 9.62 -7.25 0.94
CA GLN A 113 9.31 -6.32 2.03
C GLN A 113 10.01 -4.97 1.85
N GLN A 114 11.28 -4.96 1.41
CA GLN A 114 12.01 -3.72 1.14
C GLN A 114 11.39 -2.90 0.01
N ILE A 115 10.98 -3.55 -1.09
CA ILE A 115 10.32 -2.88 -2.22
C ILE A 115 9.00 -2.27 -1.76
N LEU A 116 8.16 -3.04 -1.05
CA LEU A 116 6.89 -2.55 -0.52
C LEU A 116 7.08 -1.37 0.44
N LEU A 117 8.05 -1.44 1.35
CA LEU A 117 8.38 -0.34 2.26
C LEU A 117 8.86 0.90 1.49
N LYS A 118 9.67 0.73 0.45
CA LYS A 118 10.13 1.83 -0.40
C LYS A 118 8.97 2.51 -1.12
N GLU A 119 8.02 1.75 -1.65
CA GLU A 119 6.83 2.30 -2.29
C GLU A 119 5.90 3.00 -1.29
N ILE A 120 5.64 2.41 -0.12
CA ILE A 120 4.88 3.07 0.96
C ILE A 120 5.55 4.39 1.36
N ASN A 121 6.89 4.40 1.48
CA ASN A 121 7.65 5.61 1.80
C ASN A 121 7.57 6.68 0.71
N LYS A 122 7.54 6.31 -0.57
CA LYS A 122 7.32 7.27 -1.67
C LYS A 122 5.93 7.89 -1.60
N LEU A 123 4.91 7.08 -1.31
CA LEU A 123 3.52 7.56 -1.17
C LEU A 123 3.33 8.48 0.04
N THR A 124 4.13 8.28 1.10
CA THR A 124 4.04 9.05 2.35
C THR A 124 4.98 10.26 2.40
N ARG A 125 6.10 10.26 1.66
CA ARG A 125 7.05 11.40 1.55
C ARG A 125 6.72 12.40 0.44
N THR A 126 5.44 12.64 0.19
CA THR A 126 5.06 13.84 -0.59
C THR A 126 5.07 15.06 0.37
N GLU A 127 6.26 15.40 0.86
CA GLU A 127 6.63 16.67 1.52
C GLU A 127 7.87 17.25 0.85
#